data_AF-A0A9P1H185-F1
#
_entry.id   AF-A0A9P1H185-F1
#
_cell.length_a   1.000
_cell.length_b   1.000
_cell.length_c   1.000
_cell.angle_alpha   90.00
_cell.angle_beta   90.00
_cell.angle_gamma   90.00
#
_symmetry.space_group_name_H-M   'P 1'
#
loop_
_entity.id
_entity.type
_entity.pdbx_description
1 polymer ?
#
loop_
_entity_poly.entity_id
_entity_poly.type
_entity_poly.pdbx_seq_one_letter_code
_entity_poly.pdbx_strand_id
1 'polypeptide(L)'
;MNESERSVLSAATTAELVLFTVHDRIIGSIIGSALGDAIGLYTEFLSAQTSRDSYPTRRFTLSPRGQATPFRIDYHRSPTHPATGPTTPTMPACSSSPFCTAAAPNRRRTPLTSPPGSPHAHPPLGPMCIGKTQAETFDRAAALSVITHVDPRCVVSCAIGTDLIRGLLLGEYVSEADVDAPPLDLDEFNRHARAPTLEALQLDDSQKIGYVYKCLGTGILCLRLAMRALADPAASLRTRIGLFERLITDLIMWGGDADTNACFAGAILGAYLGYGALPTHWTDGPLRTLGVGAGAYDGKLDKDTAVDGGRGLLTKDQMEERFMRLQGRVAQELEEDRKRRYAEEKRAKGLFGKLPIFNQQR
;
A
#
# COMPACT_ATOMS: atom_id res chain seq x y z
N MET A 1 -36.44 -28.89 -30.09
CA MET A 1 -35.94 -27.55 -29.70
C MET A 1 -34.70 -27.30 -30.54
N ASN A 2 -34.80 -26.38 -31.50
CA ASN A 2 -33.73 -26.09 -32.45
C ASN A 2 -32.55 -25.42 -31.75
N GLU A 3 -31.33 -25.77 -32.18
CA GLU A 3 -30.03 -25.17 -31.82
C GLU A 3 -29.87 -23.68 -32.20
N SER A 4 -30.94 -23.01 -32.64
CA SER A 4 -30.89 -21.69 -33.28
C SER A 4 -31.15 -20.49 -32.35
N GLU A 5 -31.22 -20.67 -31.03
CA GLU A 5 -31.40 -19.57 -30.06
C GLU A 5 -30.17 -19.32 -29.18
N ARG A 6 -28.95 -19.50 -29.71
CA ARG A 6 -27.80 -18.81 -29.11
C ARG A 6 -27.87 -17.34 -29.51
N SER A 7 -28.40 -16.52 -28.60
CA SER A 7 -28.27 -15.06 -28.62
C SER A 7 -26.80 -14.67 -28.78
N VAL A 8 -26.39 -14.31 -30.00
CA VAL A 8 -25.08 -13.74 -30.27
C VAL A 8 -25.20 -12.24 -30.00
N LEU A 9 -24.52 -11.75 -28.96
CA LEU A 9 -24.40 -10.32 -28.69
C LEU A 9 -23.83 -9.60 -29.91
N SER A 10 -24.38 -8.43 -30.25
CA SER A 10 -23.84 -7.62 -31.34
C SER A 10 -22.43 -7.12 -31.00
N ALA A 11 -21.58 -6.87 -32.00
CA ALA A 11 -20.23 -6.35 -31.80
C ALA A 11 -20.22 -5.03 -31.00
N ALA A 12 -21.24 -4.17 -31.19
CA ALA A 12 -21.41 -2.93 -30.43
C ALA A 12 -21.70 -3.22 -28.95
N THR A 13 -22.62 -4.15 -28.67
CA THR A 13 -22.95 -4.54 -27.28
C THR A 13 -21.76 -5.20 -26.58
N THR A 14 -20.98 -6.01 -27.29
CA THR A 14 -19.75 -6.59 -26.74
C THR A 14 -18.73 -5.50 -26.41
N ALA A 15 -18.53 -4.51 -27.28
CA ALA A 15 -17.62 -3.40 -27.04
C ALA A 15 -18.03 -2.55 -25.83
N GLU A 16 -19.34 -2.27 -25.67
CA GLU A 16 -19.87 -1.57 -24.50
C GLU A 16 -19.65 -2.35 -23.20
N LEU A 17 -19.91 -3.66 -23.20
CA LEU A 17 -19.66 -4.51 -22.03
C LEU A 17 -18.17 -4.55 -21.65
N VAL A 18 -17.28 -4.64 -22.65
CA VAL A 18 -15.84 -4.61 -22.43
C VAL A 18 -15.43 -3.26 -21.82
N LEU A 19 -15.89 -2.15 -22.38
CA LEU A 19 -15.58 -0.81 -21.87
C LEU A 19 -16.09 -0.63 -20.43
N PHE A 20 -17.32 -1.07 -20.14
CA PHE A 20 -17.88 -1.06 -18.79
C PHE A 20 -17.02 -1.86 -17.82
N THR A 21 -16.61 -3.07 -18.21
CA THR A 21 -15.77 -3.96 -17.38
C THR A 21 -14.40 -3.35 -17.12
N VAL A 22 -13.75 -2.79 -18.14
CA VAL A 22 -12.45 -2.12 -17.99
C VAL A 22 -12.59 -0.92 -17.06
N HIS A 23 -13.63 -0.11 -17.23
CA HIS A 23 -13.90 1.05 -16.38
C HIS A 23 -14.14 0.66 -14.91
N ASP A 24 -14.97 -0.35 -14.66
CA ASP A 24 -15.23 -0.89 -13.31
C ASP A 24 -13.93 -1.38 -12.65
N ARG A 25 -13.04 -2.04 -13.41
CA ARG A 25 -11.73 -2.48 -12.91
C ARG A 25 -10.73 -1.34 -12.68
N ILE A 26 -10.74 -0.29 -13.52
CA ILE A 26 -9.91 0.91 -13.30
C ILE A 26 -10.31 1.56 -11.98
N ILE A 27 -11.62 1.80 -11.77
CA ILE A 27 -12.12 2.35 -10.52
C ILE A 27 -11.79 1.41 -9.37
N GLY A 28 -11.99 0.10 -9.57
CA GLY A 28 -11.67 -0.93 -8.59
C GLY A 28 -10.21 -0.84 -8.14
N SER A 29 -9.26 -0.69 -9.07
CA SER A 29 -7.84 -0.55 -8.77
C SER A 29 -7.52 0.71 -7.96
N ILE A 30 -8.11 1.85 -8.32
CA ILE A 30 -7.83 3.14 -7.65
C ILE A 30 -8.44 3.14 -6.25
N ILE A 31 -9.72 2.77 -6.14
CA ILE A 31 -10.43 2.74 -4.85
C ILE A 31 -9.90 1.61 -3.97
N GLY A 32 -9.64 0.43 -4.53
CA GLY A 32 -9.07 -0.70 -3.81
C GLY A 32 -7.71 -0.36 -3.19
N SER A 33 -6.88 0.41 -3.90
CA SER A 33 -5.63 0.95 -3.32
C SER A 33 -5.88 1.85 -2.12
N ALA A 34 -6.78 2.82 -2.24
CA ALA A 34 -7.10 3.74 -1.14
C ALA A 34 -7.74 3.03 0.06
N LEU A 35 -8.58 2.02 -0.18
CA LEU A 35 -9.16 1.19 0.89
C LEU A 35 -8.08 0.35 1.58
N GLY A 36 -7.17 -0.24 0.80
CA GLY A 36 -6.04 -0.99 1.32
C GLY A 36 -5.18 -0.16 2.26
N ASP A 37 -4.80 1.05 1.83
CA ASP A 37 -4.07 2.03 2.64
C ASP A 37 -4.80 2.34 3.96
N ALA A 38 -6.06 2.79 3.86
CA ALA A 38 -6.87 3.18 5.01
C ALA A 38 -7.07 2.04 6.03
N ILE A 39 -7.25 0.81 5.56
CA ILE A 39 -7.43 -0.38 6.41
C ILE A 39 -6.08 -0.84 6.98
N GLY A 40 -5.00 -0.79 6.21
CA GLY A 40 -3.66 -1.18 6.68
C GLY A 40 -3.10 -0.29 7.79
N LEU A 41 -3.51 0.98 7.85
CA LEU A 41 -3.20 1.89 8.95
C LEU A 41 -3.60 1.37 10.33
N TYR A 42 -4.55 0.43 10.44
CA TYR A 42 -4.92 -0.15 11.73
C TYR A 42 -3.80 -1.00 12.35
N THR A 43 -2.95 -1.58 11.52
CA THR A 43 -1.96 -2.60 11.92
C THR A 43 -0.53 -2.26 11.50
N GLU A 44 -0.32 -1.14 10.83
CA GLU A 44 1.01 -0.56 10.55
C GLU A 44 1.90 -0.54 11.82
N PHE A 45 3.16 -0.93 11.69
CA PHE A 45 4.16 -1.07 12.75
C PHE A 45 3.81 -2.06 13.89
N LEU A 46 2.67 -2.74 13.83
CA LEU A 46 2.34 -3.78 14.80
C LEU A 46 2.97 -5.12 14.39
N SER A 47 3.20 -6.00 15.37
CA SER A 47 3.47 -7.41 15.08
C SER A 47 2.19 -8.17 14.74
N ALA A 48 2.29 -9.32 14.07
CA ALA A 48 1.13 -10.16 13.78
C ALA A 48 0.40 -10.59 15.07
N GLN A 49 1.12 -10.79 16.17
CA GLN A 49 0.52 -11.09 17.46
C GLN A 49 -0.21 -9.87 18.03
N THR A 50 0.43 -8.69 18.03
CA THR A 50 -0.18 -7.46 18.52
C THR A 50 -1.41 -7.05 17.71
N SER A 51 -1.39 -7.24 16.39
CA SER A 51 -2.56 -7.02 15.52
C SER A 51 -3.72 -7.93 15.93
N ARG A 52 -3.48 -9.23 16.14
CA ARG A 52 -4.50 -10.19 16.60
C ARG A 52 -5.08 -9.85 17.96
N ASP A 53 -4.24 -9.44 18.90
CA ASP A 53 -4.68 -9.05 20.25
C ASP A 53 -5.48 -7.74 20.23
N SER A 54 -5.15 -6.82 19.32
CA SER A 54 -5.81 -5.51 19.22
C SER A 54 -7.12 -5.56 18.44
N TYR A 55 -7.22 -6.44 17.43
CA TYR A 55 -8.35 -6.56 16.52
C TYR A 55 -8.85 -8.00 16.42
N PRO A 56 -9.32 -8.61 17.54
CA PRO A 56 -9.69 -10.02 17.58
C PRO A 56 -10.88 -10.36 16.67
N THR A 57 -11.76 -9.39 16.42
CA THR A 57 -12.93 -9.56 15.55
C THR A 57 -12.56 -9.55 14.07
N ARG A 58 -11.40 -8.98 13.70
CA ARG A 58 -10.96 -8.74 12.32
C ARG A 58 -12.01 -7.98 11.49
N ARG A 59 -12.81 -7.13 12.13
CA ARG A 59 -13.83 -6.29 11.49
C ARG A 59 -13.45 -4.83 11.61
N PHE A 60 -13.40 -4.15 10.47
CA PHE A 60 -12.98 -2.76 10.37
C PHE A 60 -14.11 -1.91 9.79
N THR A 61 -14.43 -0.84 10.49
CA THR A 61 -15.43 0.14 10.08
C THR A 61 -14.74 1.48 9.89
N LEU A 62 -14.83 2.06 8.69
CA LEU A 62 -14.26 3.38 8.40
C LEU A 62 -15.24 4.52 8.67
N SER A 63 -16.55 4.25 8.59
CA SER A 63 -17.61 5.25 8.63
C SER A 63 -18.94 4.64 9.10
N PRO A 64 -19.84 5.42 9.74
CA PRO A 64 -19.67 6.82 10.15
C PRO A 64 -18.65 6.98 11.27
N ARG A 65 -18.05 8.17 11.42
CA ARG A 65 -16.96 8.43 12.38
C ARG A 65 -17.26 7.98 13.82
N GLY A 66 -18.51 8.07 14.26
CA GLY A 66 -18.94 7.63 15.60
C GLY A 66 -18.97 6.11 15.81
N GLN A 67 -18.85 5.33 14.74
CA GLN A 67 -18.83 3.86 14.74
C GLN A 67 -17.54 3.31 14.12
N ALA A 68 -16.59 4.18 13.77
CA ALA A 68 -15.32 3.76 13.20
C ALA A 68 -14.55 2.90 14.21
N THR A 69 -13.90 1.85 13.72
CA THR A 69 -13.05 1.00 14.56
C THR A 69 -11.96 1.90 15.17
N PRO A 70 -11.72 1.85 16.48
CA PRO A 70 -10.70 2.69 17.10
C PRO A 70 -9.29 2.19 16.72
N PHE A 71 -8.38 3.12 16.46
CA PHE A 71 -6.96 2.79 16.34
C PHE A 71 -6.41 2.33 17.68
N ARG A 72 -5.49 1.35 17.62
CA ARG A 72 -4.63 1.03 18.75
C ARG A 72 -3.77 2.25 19.03
N ILE A 73 -3.72 2.68 20.28
CA ILE A 73 -2.84 3.75 20.72
C ILE A 73 -1.43 3.17 20.88
N ASP A 74 -0.47 3.73 20.15
CA ASP A 74 0.94 3.42 20.20
C ASP A 74 1.76 4.69 19.92
N TYR A 75 3.09 4.59 19.91
CA TYR A 75 3.96 5.75 19.67
C TYR A 75 3.68 6.44 18.32
N HIS A 76 3.31 5.69 17.29
CA HIS A 76 3.06 6.20 15.94
C HIS A 76 1.69 6.87 15.79
N ARG A 77 0.72 6.47 16.63
CA ARG A 77 -0.68 6.92 16.56
C ARG A 77 -1.12 7.76 17.77
N SER A 78 -0.21 8.03 18.70
CA SER A 78 -0.48 8.90 19.86
C SER A 78 -0.49 10.37 19.42
N PRO A 79 -1.44 11.19 19.90
CA PRO A 79 -1.39 12.63 19.69
C PRO A 79 -0.12 13.21 20.33
N THR A 80 0.73 13.85 19.54
CA THR A 80 2.01 14.41 20.01
C THR A 80 1.88 15.73 20.79
N HIS A 81 0.67 16.12 21.25
CA HIS A 81 0.48 17.32 22.07
C HIS A 81 -0.57 17.17 23.19
N PRO A 82 -0.25 17.55 24.45
CA PRO A 82 -1.18 17.48 25.59
C PRO A 82 -2.14 18.67 25.73
N ALA A 83 -2.39 19.46 24.66
CA ALA A 83 -3.14 20.72 24.77
C ALA A 83 -4.60 20.68 24.28
N THR A 84 -5.10 19.55 23.81
CA THR A 84 -6.51 19.41 23.42
C THR A 84 -7.12 18.25 24.21
N GLY A 85 -8.25 18.50 24.88
CA GLY A 85 -9.01 17.52 25.67
C GLY A 85 -9.40 16.27 24.87
N PRO A 86 -10.21 15.36 25.44
CA PRO A 86 -10.44 14.01 24.92
C PRO A 86 -11.18 14.06 23.58
N THR A 87 -10.41 14.27 22.52
CA THR A 87 -10.83 14.14 21.14
C THR A 87 -10.29 12.79 20.71
N THR A 88 -11.22 11.89 20.39
CA THR A 88 -10.95 10.61 19.75
C THR A 88 -9.96 10.82 18.60
N PRO A 89 -8.97 9.93 18.44
CA PRO A 89 -7.89 10.13 17.47
C PRO A 89 -8.50 10.37 16.10
N THR A 90 -8.34 11.60 15.60
CA THR A 90 -8.53 11.91 14.19
C THR A 90 -7.60 11.00 13.40
N MET A 91 -8.09 10.43 12.29
CA MET A 91 -7.24 9.81 11.28
C MET A 91 -5.98 10.67 11.14
N PRO A 92 -4.77 10.16 11.44
CA PRO A 92 -3.56 10.92 11.16
C PRO A 92 -3.66 11.35 9.70
N ALA A 93 -3.47 12.65 9.45
CA ALA A 93 -3.45 13.18 8.10
C ALA A 93 -2.44 12.35 7.31
N CYS A 94 -2.95 11.63 6.31
CA CYS A 94 -2.20 10.75 5.43
C CYS A 94 -0.99 11.51 4.89
N SER A 95 0.19 11.28 5.48
CA SER A 95 1.46 11.77 4.93
C SER A 95 1.91 10.95 3.72
N SER A 96 1.19 9.87 3.44
CA SER A 96 1.39 8.87 2.38
C SER A 96 0.26 8.92 1.33
N SER A 97 -0.31 10.09 1.07
CA SER A 97 -1.32 10.23 0.01
C SER A 97 -0.75 9.76 -1.33
N PRO A 98 -1.44 8.88 -2.09
CA PRO A 98 -1.04 8.46 -3.43
C PRO A 98 -1.05 9.62 -4.45
N PHE A 99 -1.48 10.82 -4.03
CA PHE A 99 -1.48 12.06 -4.81
C PHE A 99 -0.25 12.96 -4.59
N CYS A 100 0.80 12.52 -3.88
CA CYS A 100 2.02 13.31 -3.78
C CYS A 100 2.86 13.20 -5.06
N THR A 101 2.44 13.99 -6.04
CA THR A 101 3.13 14.39 -7.26
C THR A 101 4.52 14.94 -6.97
N ALA A 102 5.50 14.46 -7.75
CA ALA A 102 6.73 15.13 -8.19
C ALA A 102 7.42 16.09 -7.20
N ALA A 103 8.44 15.58 -6.49
CA ALA A 103 9.57 16.41 -6.09
C ALA A 103 10.61 16.41 -7.23
N ALA A 104 11.10 17.60 -7.58
CA ALA A 104 12.02 17.90 -8.69
C ALA A 104 13.23 16.95 -8.82
N PRO A 105 13.78 16.76 -10.04
CA PRO A 105 14.84 15.78 -10.31
C PRO A 105 16.15 16.21 -9.66
N ASN A 106 16.49 15.66 -8.49
CA ASN A 106 17.82 15.85 -7.92
C ASN A 106 18.77 14.77 -8.46
N ARG A 107 19.36 15.03 -9.63
CA ARG A 107 20.48 14.25 -10.19
C ARG A 107 21.74 14.45 -9.35
N ARG A 108 21.84 13.83 -8.18
CA ARG A 108 23.14 13.65 -7.50
C ARG A 108 23.27 12.24 -6.95
N ARG A 109 24.23 11.50 -7.50
CA ARG A 109 24.72 10.23 -6.96
C ARG A 109 25.41 10.52 -5.62
N THR A 110 24.73 10.27 -4.51
CA THR A 110 25.37 10.19 -3.18
C THR A 110 25.23 8.78 -2.64
N PRO A 111 26.34 8.06 -2.39
CA PRO A 111 26.30 6.74 -1.77
C PRO A 111 26.35 6.91 -0.25
N LEU A 112 25.23 7.16 0.43
CA LEU A 112 25.14 7.01 1.89
C LEU A 112 23.66 6.98 2.34
N THR A 113 23.22 5.78 2.72
CA THR A 113 22.13 5.48 3.67
C THR A 113 20.91 6.41 3.63
N SER A 114 20.01 6.15 2.67
CA SER A 114 18.61 6.58 2.77
C SER A 114 17.91 5.78 3.89
N PRO A 115 17.02 6.39 4.69
CA PRO A 115 16.12 5.62 5.55
C PRO A 115 15.25 4.69 4.70
N PRO A 116 14.74 3.57 5.24
CA PRO A 116 13.87 2.65 4.51
C PRO A 116 12.51 3.33 4.26
N GLY A 117 12.46 4.23 3.29
CA GLY A 117 11.19 4.64 2.69
C GLY A 117 10.73 3.50 1.78
N SER A 118 9.57 2.93 2.09
CA SER A 118 8.93 1.96 1.21
C SER A 118 8.64 2.64 -0.13
N PRO A 119 9.03 2.04 -1.27
CA PRO A 119 8.51 2.49 -2.54
C PRO A 119 7.00 2.23 -2.49
N HIS A 120 6.24 3.31 -2.30
CA HIS A 120 4.82 3.26 -2.53
C HIS A 120 4.71 2.84 -4.00
N ALA A 121 4.11 1.68 -4.24
CA ALA A 121 3.72 1.34 -5.60
C ALA A 121 2.90 2.52 -6.14
N HIS A 122 2.91 2.73 -7.45
CA HIS A 122 2.12 3.79 -8.07
C HIS A 122 0.90 3.17 -8.75
N PRO A 123 -0.13 2.71 -7.99
CA PRO A 123 -1.37 2.13 -8.51
C PRO A 123 -1.95 2.86 -9.72
N PRO A 124 -1.94 4.21 -9.80
CA PRO A 124 -2.53 4.92 -10.93
C PRO A 124 -1.78 4.74 -12.25
N LEU A 125 -0.50 4.33 -12.23
CA LEU A 125 0.29 4.23 -13.46
C LEU A 125 -0.17 3.09 -14.37
N GLY A 126 -0.62 1.97 -13.80
CA GLY A 126 -1.15 0.84 -14.56
C GLY A 126 -2.32 1.24 -15.47
N PRO A 127 -3.41 1.84 -14.93
CA PRO A 127 -4.49 2.40 -15.71
C PRO A 127 -4.05 3.42 -16.77
N MET A 128 -3.07 4.28 -16.46
CA MET A 128 -2.53 5.25 -17.42
C MET A 128 -1.78 4.60 -18.60
N CYS A 129 -1.38 3.34 -18.47
CA CYS A 129 -0.63 2.60 -19.49
C CYS A 129 -1.48 1.61 -20.31
N ILE A 130 -2.82 1.64 -20.21
CA ILE A 130 -3.70 0.73 -20.99
C ILE A 130 -3.44 0.81 -22.50
N GLY A 131 -3.19 2.01 -23.03
CA GLY A 131 -2.87 2.22 -24.45
C GLY A 131 -1.39 1.99 -24.82
N LYS A 132 -0.60 1.39 -23.93
CA LYS A 132 0.85 1.20 -24.08
C LYS A 132 1.21 -0.28 -24.17
N THR A 133 2.28 -0.54 -24.92
CA THR A 133 2.91 -1.87 -24.93
C THR A 133 3.51 -2.19 -23.55
N GLN A 134 3.76 -3.46 -23.27
CA GLN A 134 4.42 -3.88 -22.02
C GLN A 134 5.79 -3.21 -21.85
N ALA A 135 6.60 -3.14 -22.91
CA ALA A 135 7.90 -2.48 -22.88
C ALA A 135 7.79 -0.98 -22.54
N GLU A 136 6.89 -0.25 -23.19
CA GLU A 136 6.65 1.18 -22.87
C GLU A 136 6.13 1.36 -21.44
N THR A 137 5.36 0.40 -20.92
CA THR A 137 4.85 0.41 -19.55
C THR A 137 5.99 0.26 -18.55
N PHE A 138 6.90 -0.69 -18.80
CA PHE A 138 8.10 -0.89 -18.00
C PHE A 138 8.99 0.36 -18.00
N ASP A 139 9.23 0.95 -19.17
CA ASP A 139 10.04 2.16 -19.30
C ASP A 139 9.45 3.34 -18.51
N ARG A 140 8.12 3.52 -18.56
CA ARG A 140 7.43 4.57 -17.80
C ARG A 140 7.48 4.34 -16.30
N ALA A 141 7.27 3.10 -15.86
CA ALA A 141 7.36 2.73 -14.46
C ALA A 141 8.78 2.91 -13.91
N ALA A 142 9.80 2.50 -14.68
CA ALA A 142 11.18 2.72 -14.32
C ALA A 142 11.51 4.21 -14.25
N ALA A 143 11.11 5.00 -15.26
CA ALA A 143 11.32 6.44 -15.30
C ALA A 143 10.66 7.17 -14.12
N LEU A 144 9.48 6.73 -13.69
CA LEU A 144 8.79 7.28 -12.52
C LEU A 144 9.48 6.89 -11.22
N SER A 145 9.84 5.61 -11.08
CA SER A 145 10.46 5.07 -9.88
C SER A 145 11.78 5.78 -9.55
N VAL A 146 12.65 5.99 -10.54
CA VAL A 146 13.97 6.61 -10.33
C VAL A 146 13.94 8.08 -9.91
N ILE A 147 12.78 8.75 -9.97
CA ILE A 147 12.63 10.13 -9.47
C ILE A 147 12.87 10.18 -7.96
N THR A 148 12.36 9.18 -7.24
CA THR A 148 12.41 9.12 -5.77
C THR A 148 13.21 7.92 -5.25
N HIS A 149 13.23 6.80 -5.97
CA HIS A 149 13.84 5.54 -5.56
C HIS A 149 14.67 4.93 -6.70
N VAL A 150 15.99 5.14 -6.67
CA VAL A 150 16.92 4.63 -7.70
C VAL A 150 17.38 3.19 -7.46
N ASP A 151 16.98 2.56 -6.36
CA ASP A 151 17.35 1.17 -6.05
C ASP A 151 16.74 0.22 -7.12
N PRO A 152 17.54 -0.66 -7.75
CA PRO A 152 17.05 -1.55 -8.79
C PRO A 152 15.86 -2.42 -8.37
N ARG A 153 15.77 -2.81 -7.10
CA ARG A 153 14.66 -3.61 -6.57
C ARG A 153 13.36 -2.82 -6.58
N CYS A 154 13.42 -1.52 -6.26
CA CYS A 154 12.28 -0.62 -6.33
C CYS A 154 11.82 -0.41 -7.77
N VAL A 155 12.78 -0.19 -8.69
CA VAL A 155 12.52 -0.01 -10.12
C VAL A 155 11.84 -1.24 -10.72
N VAL A 156 12.42 -2.42 -10.49
CA VAL A 156 11.88 -3.69 -10.99
C VAL A 156 10.48 -3.96 -10.41
N SER A 157 10.29 -3.77 -9.11
CA SER A 157 8.99 -4.01 -8.48
C SER A 157 7.92 -3.02 -8.95
N CYS A 158 8.28 -1.76 -9.20
CA CYS A 158 7.39 -0.76 -9.77
C CYS A 158 6.97 -1.13 -11.20
N ALA A 159 7.92 -1.58 -12.04
CA ALA A 159 7.63 -2.03 -13.40
C ALA A 159 6.69 -3.24 -13.41
N ILE A 160 6.99 -4.28 -12.62
CA ILE A 160 6.18 -5.48 -12.52
C ILE A 160 4.78 -5.16 -11.99
N GLY A 161 4.67 -4.36 -10.92
CA GLY A 161 3.37 -3.99 -10.36
C GLY A 161 2.52 -3.18 -11.32
N THR A 162 3.13 -2.25 -12.06
CA THR A 162 2.44 -1.43 -13.06
C THR A 162 1.90 -2.28 -14.21
N ASP A 163 2.72 -3.19 -14.73
CA ASP A 163 2.31 -4.07 -15.81
C ASP A 163 1.29 -5.11 -15.38
N LEU A 164 1.39 -5.64 -14.17
CA LEU A 164 0.39 -6.55 -13.61
C LEU A 164 -0.99 -5.89 -13.60
N ILE A 165 -1.08 -4.64 -13.11
CA ILE A 165 -2.34 -3.88 -13.12
C ILE A 165 -2.79 -3.65 -14.57
N ARG A 166 -1.90 -3.17 -15.45
CA ARG A 166 -2.22 -2.95 -16.88
C ARG A 166 -2.79 -4.22 -17.55
N GLY A 167 -2.12 -5.35 -17.41
CA GLY A 167 -2.53 -6.61 -18.03
C GLY A 167 -3.82 -7.17 -17.43
N LEU A 168 -4.07 -6.99 -16.12
CA LEU A 168 -5.37 -7.33 -15.51
C LEU A 168 -6.51 -6.49 -16.09
N LEU A 169 -6.27 -5.19 -16.33
CA LEU A 169 -7.24 -4.29 -16.93
C LEU A 169 -7.51 -4.64 -18.41
N LEU A 170 -6.49 -5.09 -19.14
CA LEU A 170 -6.61 -5.56 -20.52
C LEU A 170 -7.15 -7.00 -20.64
N GLY A 171 -7.25 -7.72 -19.53
CA GLY A 171 -7.64 -9.14 -19.53
C GLY A 171 -6.56 -10.09 -20.06
N GLU A 172 -5.29 -9.66 -20.06
CA GLU A 172 -4.12 -10.47 -20.41
C GLU A 172 -3.80 -11.52 -19.33
N TYR A 173 -4.14 -11.22 -18.07
CA TYR A 173 -3.95 -12.11 -16.92
C TYR A 173 -5.30 -12.59 -16.41
N VAL A 174 -5.61 -13.88 -16.62
CA VAL A 174 -6.92 -14.45 -16.28
C VAL A 174 -6.83 -15.59 -15.26
N SER A 175 -5.67 -16.22 -15.17
CA SER A 175 -5.38 -17.36 -14.32
C SER A 175 -4.07 -17.17 -13.58
N GLU A 176 -3.85 -17.99 -12.55
CA GLU A 176 -2.63 -17.95 -11.76
C GLU A 176 -1.37 -18.23 -12.60
N ALA A 177 -1.48 -19.07 -13.64
CA ALA A 177 -0.38 -19.38 -14.55
C ALA A 177 0.14 -18.14 -15.29
N ASP A 178 -0.72 -17.13 -15.50
CA ASP A 178 -0.34 -15.91 -16.21
C ASP A 178 0.42 -14.92 -15.32
N VAL A 179 0.43 -15.15 -13.99
CA VAL A 179 1.06 -14.28 -12.96
C VAL A 179 2.40 -14.86 -12.50
N ASP A 180 2.85 -15.99 -13.06
CA ASP A 180 4.21 -16.44 -12.83
C ASP A 180 5.16 -15.42 -13.48
N ALA A 181 5.83 -14.65 -12.62
CA ALA A 181 6.74 -13.59 -13.03
C ALA A 181 7.72 -14.11 -14.10
N PRO A 182 8.15 -13.25 -15.06
CA PRO A 182 9.19 -13.61 -16.01
C PRO A 182 10.40 -14.17 -15.24
N PRO A 183 11.12 -15.16 -15.79
CA PRO A 183 12.28 -15.75 -15.13
C PRO A 183 13.43 -14.73 -15.04
N LEU A 184 13.32 -13.81 -14.08
CA LEU A 184 14.40 -13.01 -13.57
C LEU A 184 15.03 -13.86 -12.47
N ASP A 185 16.17 -14.47 -12.78
CA ASP A 185 16.89 -15.28 -11.80
C ASP A 185 17.53 -14.36 -10.75
N LEU A 186 16.80 -14.16 -9.66
CA LEU A 186 17.18 -13.45 -8.46
C LEU A 186 16.53 -14.21 -7.30
N ASP A 187 17.26 -15.11 -6.65
CA ASP A 187 16.76 -15.97 -5.56
C ASP A 187 15.90 -15.21 -4.53
N GLU A 188 16.29 -13.97 -4.22
CA GLU A 188 15.56 -13.12 -3.30
C GLU A 188 14.22 -12.60 -3.84
N PHE A 189 14.17 -12.23 -5.12
CA PHE A 189 12.92 -11.88 -5.78
C PHE A 189 11.97 -13.08 -5.78
N ASN A 190 12.47 -14.26 -6.22
CA ASN A 190 11.68 -15.48 -6.30
C ASN A 190 11.13 -15.91 -4.94
N ARG A 191 11.90 -15.73 -3.86
CA ARG A 191 11.46 -16.01 -2.49
C ARG A 191 10.18 -15.26 -2.10
N HIS A 192 10.03 -14.01 -2.54
CA HIS A 192 8.86 -13.20 -2.18
C HIS A 192 7.76 -13.26 -3.24
N ALA A 193 8.11 -13.18 -4.53
CA ALA A 193 7.15 -13.23 -5.64
C ALA A 193 6.44 -14.60 -5.74
N ARG A 194 7.10 -15.67 -5.28
CA ARG A 194 6.55 -17.05 -5.27
C ARG A 194 6.22 -17.55 -3.87
N ALA A 195 6.06 -16.65 -2.89
CA ALA A 195 5.71 -17.05 -1.53
C ALA A 195 4.38 -17.83 -1.51
N PRO A 196 4.30 -18.98 -0.82
CA PRO A 196 3.09 -19.81 -0.80
C PRO A 196 2.02 -19.29 0.17
N THR A 197 2.43 -18.54 1.20
CA THR A 197 1.57 -18.07 2.29
C THR A 197 2.01 -16.67 2.76
N LEU A 198 1.12 -15.93 3.43
CA LEU A 198 1.45 -14.63 4.01
C LEU A 198 2.50 -14.75 5.13
N GLU A 199 2.49 -15.87 5.86
CA GLU A 199 3.49 -16.20 6.88
C GLU A 199 4.91 -16.24 6.31
N ALA A 200 5.07 -16.82 5.11
CA ALA A 200 6.37 -16.94 4.46
C ALA A 200 6.99 -15.58 4.07
N LEU A 201 6.20 -14.51 4.03
CA LEU A 201 6.68 -13.16 3.74
C LEU A 201 7.25 -12.43 4.97
N GLN A 202 6.98 -12.94 6.19
CA GLN A 202 7.50 -12.41 7.45
C GLN A 202 7.29 -10.89 7.58
N LEU A 203 6.05 -10.43 7.42
CA LEU A 203 5.74 -9.00 7.24
C LEU A 203 6.09 -8.13 8.46
N ASP A 204 6.04 -8.67 9.67
CA ASP A 204 6.37 -7.99 10.92
C ASP A 204 7.85 -8.09 11.35
N ASP A 205 8.75 -8.58 10.50
CA ASP A 205 10.19 -8.53 10.76
C ASP A 205 10.68 -7.06 10.81
N SER A 206 10.94 -6.60 12.04
CA SER A 206 11.38 -5.25 12.39
C SER A 206 12.62 -4.76 11.63
N GLN A 207 13.48 -5.65 11.14
CA GLN A 207 14.69 -5.26 10.40
C GLN A 207 14.42 -4.98 8.92
N LYS A 208 13.23 -5.36 8.43
CA LYS A 208 12.84 -5.32 7.00
C LYS A 208 11.44 -4.74 6.82
N ILE A 209 11.03 -3.84 7.71
CA ILE A 209 9.84 -3.00 7.51
C ILE A 209 10.10 -2.13 6.27
N GLY A 210 9.11 -2.04 5.39
CA GLY A 210 9.24 -1.32 4.13
C GLY A 210 10.04 -1.99 3.03
N TYR A 211 10.34 -3.29 3.19
CA TYR A 211 11.09 -4.00 2.15
C TYR A 211 10.24 -4.27 0.90
N VAL A 212 10.65 -3.70 -0.23
CA VAL A 212 9.87 -3.69 -1.47
C VAL A 212 9.42 -5.06 -1.96
N TYR A 213 10.26 -6.09 -1.83
CA TYR A 213 9.88 -7.43 -2.28
C TYR A 213 8.81 -8.07 -1.41
N LYS A 214 8.70 -7.70 -0.13
CA LYS A 214 7.56 -8.13 0.70
C LYS A 214 6.27 -7.53 0.17
N CYS A 215 6.25 -6.23 -0.11
CA CYS A 215 5.10 -5.56 -0.71
C CYS A 215 4.73 -6.14 -2.09
N LEU A 216 5.72 -6.37 -2.96
CA LEU A 216 5.47 -7.04 -4.24
C LEU A 216 4.86 -8.44 -4.04
N GLY A 217 5.44 -9.21 -3.11
CA GLY A 217 4.99 -10.55 -2.76
C GLY A 217 3.56 -10.60 -2.21
N THR A 218 3.15 -9.64 -1.38
CA THR A 218 1.77 -9.58 -0.86
C THR A 218 0.78 -9.35 -1.99
N GLY A 219 1.06 -8.42 -2.90
CA GLY A 219 0.22 -8.16 -4.07
C GLY A 219 0.03 -9.38 -4.96
N ILE A 220 1.13 -10.05 -5.33
CA ILE A 220 1.11 -11.27 -6.15
C ILE A 220 0.39 -12.41 -5.43
N LEU A 221 0.70 -12.65 -4.16
CA LEU A 221 0.06 -13.73 -3.39
C LEU A 221 -1.44 -13.50 -3.22
N CYS A 222 -1.87 -12.28 -2.87
CA CYS A 222 -3.29 -11.95 -2.78
C CYS A 222 -4.02 -12.18 -4.11
N LEU A 223 -3.41 -11.82 -5.24
CA LEU A 223 -3.98 -12.10 -6.56
C LEU A 223 -4.13 -13.60 -6.82
N ARG A 224 -3.10 -14.40 -6.52
CA ARG A 224 -3.15 -15.87 -6.65
C ARG A 224 -4.25 -16.47 -5.79
N LEU A 225 -4.38 -16.02 -4.54
CA LEU A 225 -5.44 -16.46 -3.64
C LEU A 225 -6.84 -16.09 -4.17
N ALA A 226 -7.00 -14.91 -4.77
CA ALA A 226 -8.26 -14.52 -5.40
C ALA A 226 -8.57 -15.39 -6.63
N MET A 227 -7.59 -15.62 -7.50
CA MET A 227 -7.72 -16.47 -8.69
C MET A 227 -8.10 -17.90 -8.31
N ARG A 228 -7.40 -18.52 -7.35
CA ARG A 228 -7.73 -19.85 -6.83
C ARG A 228 -9.15 -19.92 -6.27
N ALA A 229 -9.55 -18.92 -5.50
CA ALA A 229 -10.89 -18.87 -4.90
C ALA A 229 -12.01 -18.69 -5.94
N LEU A 230 -11.73 -18.05 -7.08
CA LEU A 230 -12.70 -17.90 -8.17
C LEU A 230 -12.66 -19.06 -9.17
N ALA A 231 -11.58 -19.83 -9.22
CA ALA A 231 -11.46 -21.05 -10.02
C ALA A 231 -12.15 -22.26 -9.37
N ASP A 232 -12.44 -22.20 -8.07
CA ASP A 232 -13.21 -23.23 -7.36
C ASP A 232 -14.60 -23.41 -8.01
N PRO A 233 -15.02 -24.62 -8.40
CA PRO A 233 -16.35 -24.88 -8.95
C PRO A 233 -17.51 -24.45 -8.03
N ALA A 234 -17.28 -24.35 -6.72
CA ALA A 234 -18.25 -23.86 -5.75
C ALA A 234 -18.29 -22.32 -5.64
N ALA A 235 -17.41 -21.60 -6.36
CA ALA A 235 -17.36 -20.15 -6.33
C ALA A 235 -18.67 -19.54 -6.84
N SER A 236 -19.16 -18.55 -6.10
CA SER A 236 -20.38 -17.82 -6.44
C SER A 236 -20.11 -16.32 -6.53
N LEU A 237 -21.11 -15.56 -6.96
CA LEU A 237 -21.05 -14.10 -6.88
C LEU A 237 -20.75 -13.60 -5.45
N ARG A 238 -21.26 -14.30 -4.43
CA ARG A 238 -20.96 -14.00 -3.02
C ARG A 238 -19.48 -14.21 -2.71
N THR A 239 -18.85 -15.24 -3.28
CA THR A 239 -17.40 -15.45 -3.15
C THR A 239 -16.66 -14.24 -3.70
N ARG A 240 -16.99 -13.79 -4.93
CA ARG A 240 -16.37 -12.60 -5.55
C ARG A 240 -16.51 -11.33 -4.68
N ILE A 241 -17.71 -11.04 -4.21
CA ILE A 241 -18.00 -9.81 -3.43
C ILE A 241 -17.30 -9.84 -2.05
N GLY A 242 -17.06 -11.02 -1.47
CA GLY A 242 -16.38 -11.14 -0.19
C GLY A 242 -14.85 -11.21 -0.27
N LEU A 243 -14.27 -11.38 -1.47
CA LEU A 243 -12.84 -11.70 -1.60
C LEU A 243 -11.94 -10.53 -1.25
N PHE A 244 -12.27 -9.31 -1.68
CA PHE A 244 -11.44 -8.14 -1.42
C PHE A 244 -11.26 -7.91 0.08
N GLU A 245 -12.38 -7.78 0.80
CA GLU A 245 -12.38 -7.54 2.24
C GLU A 245 -11.64 -8.64 3.00
N ARG A 246 -11.92 -9.91 2.68
CA ARG A 246 -11.27 -11.05 3.32
C ARG A 246 -9.76 -11.02 3.12
N LEU A 247 -9.28 -10.88 1.88
CA LEU A 247 -7.85 -10.95 1.58
C LEU A 247 -7.07 -9.75 2.13
N ILE A 248 -7.63 -8.54 2.06
CA ILE A 248 -7.02 -7.35 2.67
C ILE A 248 -6.99 -7.49 4.19
N THR A 249 -8.09 -7.93 4.81
CA THR A 249 -8.14 -8.20 6.24
C THR A 249 -7.11 -9.26 6.65
N ASP A 250 -7.00 -10.35 5.89
CA ASP A 250 -6.02 -11.41 6.16
C ASP A 250 -4.59 -10.90 6.09
N LEU A 251 -4.30 -10.02 5.12
CA LEU A 251 -3.01 -9.39 4.93
C LEU A 251 -2.64 -8.45 6.08
N ILE A 252 -3.49 -7.49 6.42
CA ILE A 252 -3.15 -6.45 7.39
C ILE A 252 -2.92 -7.01 8.81
N MET A 253 -3.57 -8.13 9.13
CA MET A 253 -3.40 -8.79 10.43
C MET A 253 -1.99 -9.36 10.67
N TRP A 254 -1.12 -9.39 9.65
CA TRP A 254 0.30 -9.70 9.80
C TRP A 254 1.17 -8.50 10.22
N GLY A 255 0.60 -7.28 10.23
CA GLY A 255 1.30 -6.08 10.69
C GLY A 255 2.47 -5.66 9.80
N GLY A 256 3.49 -5.04 10.40
CA GLY A 256 4.64 -4.47 9.68
C GLY A 256 4.26 -3.22 8.87
N ASP A 257 4.70 -3.13 7.62
CA ASP A 257 4.34 -2.05 6.67
C ASP A 257 2.95 -2.30 6.05
N ALA A 258 1.94 -2.41 6.92
CA ALA A 258 0.64 -2.97 6.57
C ALA A 258 -0.18 -2.08 5.61
N ASP A 259 -0.10 -0.76 5.75
CA ASP A 259 -0.72 0.23 4.86
C ASP A 259 -0.14 0.14 3.45
N THR A 260 1.18 0.17 3.29
CA THR A 260 1.82 0.05 1.97
C THR A 260 1.51 -1.30 1.32
N ASN A 261 1.62 -2.39 2.08
CA ASN A 261 1.34 -3.74 1.58
C ASN A 261 -0.12 -3.87 1.13
N ALA A 262 -1.07 -3.36 1.92
CA ALA A 262 -2.49 -3.43 1.61
C ALA A 262 -2.89 -2.44 0.51
N CYS A 263 -2.27 -1.28 0.42
CA CYS A 263 -2.43 -0.33 -0.67
C CYS A 263 -2.09 -0.96 -2.02
N PHE A 264 -0.93 -1.63 -2.11
CA PHE A 264 -0.53 -2.30 -3.34
C PHE A 264 -1.38 -3.54 -3.65
N ALA A 265 -1.62 -4.40 -2.66
CA ALA A 265 -2.50 -5.57 -2.85
C ALA A 265 -3.93 -5.16 -3.21
N GLY A 266 -4.44 -4.07 -2.62
CA GLY A 266 -5.74 -3.49 -2.90
C GLY A 266 -5.86 -2.97 -4.33
N ALA A 267 -4.80 -2.37 -4.87
CA ALA A 267 -4.75 -1.98 -6.28
C ALA A 267 -4.93 -3.19 -7.21
N ILE A 268 -4.14 -4.24 -6.98
CA ILE A 268 -4.15 -5.46 -7.79
C ILE A 268 -5.50 -6.19 -7.67
N LEU A 269 -5.99 -6.39 -6.44
CA LEU A 269 -7.28 -7.03 -6.21
C LEU A 269 -8.44 -6.23 -6.81
N GLY A 270 -8.38 -4.89 -6.70
CA GLY A 270 -9.35 -4.01 -7.31
C GLY A 270 -9.36 -4.09 -8.84
N ALA A 271 -8.18 -4.12 -9.47
CA ALA A 271 -8.04 -4.31 -10.91
C ALA A 271 -8.58 -5.67 -11.38
N TYR A 272 -8.45 -6.72 -10.56
CA TYR A 272 -8.92 -8.06 -10.90
C TYR A 272 -10.43 -8.25 -10.65
N LEU A 273 -10.91 -7.85 -9.48
CA LEU A 273 -12.28 -8.11 -9.01
C LEU A 273 -13.28 -7.07 -9.51
N GLY A 274 -12.85 -5.83 -9.77
CA GLY A 274 -13.72 -4.72 -10.14
C GLY A 274 -14.26 -3.91 -8.95
N TYR A 275 -14.67 -2.67 -9.20
CA TYR A 275 -15.24 -1.77 -8.19
C TYR A 275 -16.51 -2.34 -7.56
N GLY A 276 -17.39 -2.96 -8.37
CA GLY A 276 -18.62 -3.58 -7.89
C GLY A 276 -18.43 -4.72 -6.88
N ALA A 277 -17.20 -5.24 -6.73
CA ALA A 277 -16.86 -6.27 -5.75
C ALA A 277 -16.21 -5.71 -4.47
N LEU A 278 -15.97 -4.40 -4.39
CA LEU A 278 -15.42 -3.78 -3.19
C LEU A 278 -16.47 -3.68 -2.07
N PRO A 279 -16.07 -3.81 -0.79
CA PRO A 279 -16.98 -3.74 0.33
C PRO A 279 -17.61 -2.34 0.46
N THR A 280 -18.92 -2.25 0.26
CA THR A 280 -19.65 -0.96 0.25
C THR A 280 -19.51 -0.19 1.56
N HIS A 281 -19.48 -0.90 2.69
CA HIS A 281 -19.28 -0.29 4.01
C HIS A 281 -17.87 0.30 4.21
N TRP A 282 -16.89 -0.03 3.36
CA TRP A 282 -15.60 0.65 3.31
C TRP A 282 -15.60 1.81 2.30
N THR A 283 -16.31 1.71 1.17
CA THR A 283 -16.31 2.75 0.11
C THR A 283 -17.18 3.96 0.44
N ASP A 284 -18.37 3.76 1.01
CA ASP A 284 -19.40 4.79 1.06
C ASP A 284 -19.05 5.99 1.95
N GLY A 285 -18.31 5.75 3.03
CA GLY A 285 -17.92 6.80 3.97
C GLY A 285 -16.83 7.75 3.45
N PRO A 286 -15.64 7.22 3.11
CA PRO A 286 -14.53 8.01 2.62
C PRO A 286 -14.89 8.82 1.37
N LEU A 287 -15.55 8.22 0.38
CA LEU A 287 -15.92 8.90 -0.87
C LEU A 287 -16.86 10.09 -0.62
N ARG A 288 -17.88 9.91 0.24
CA ARG A 288 -18.80 11.00 0.61
C ARG A 288 -18.09 12.11 1.38
N THR A 289 -17.13 11.75 2.23
CA THR A 289 -16.35 12.72 3.04
C THR A 289 -15.44 13.56 2.17
N LEU A 290 -14.83 12.95 1.15
CA LEU A 290 -13.97 13.63 0.17
C LEU A 290 -14.77 14.39 -0.90
N GLY A 291 -16.10 14.31 -0.88
CA GLY A 291 -16.96 14.92 -1.90
C GLY A 291 -16.80 14.27 -3.28
N VAL A 292 -16.28 13.04 -3.35
CA VAL A 292 -16.11 12.30 -4.59
C VAL A 292 -17.47 11.73 -5.00
N GLY A 293 -17.97 12.19 -6.14
CA GLY A 293 -19.27 11.78 -6.70
C GLY A 293 -19.30 11.91 -8.22
N ALA A 294 -20.42 11.54 -8.82
CA ALA A 294 -20.62 11.70 -10.26
C ALA A 294 -20.57 13.19 -10.65
N GLY A 295 -19.72 13.54 -11.60
CA GLY A 295 -19.52 14.92 -12.06
C GLY A 295 -18.44 15.04 -13.12
N ALA A 296 -18.25 16.25 -13.64
CA ALA A 296 -17.13 16.58 -14.51
C ALA A 296 -15.97 17.13 -13.68
N TYR A 297 -14.77 16.60 -13.89
CA TYR A 297 -13.54 17.10 -13.29
C TYR A 297 -12.60 17.58 -14.41
N ASP A 298 -12.19 18.85 -14.35
CA ASP A 298 -11.11 19.37 -15.19
C ASP A 298 -9.90 19.64 -14.30
N GLY A 299 -8.93 18.72 -14.37
CA GLY A 299 -7.69 18.85 -13.62
C GLY A 299 -6.98 20.18 -13.88
N LYS A 300 -7.09 20.77 -15.09
CA LYS A 300 -6.44 22.06 -15.38
C LYS A 300 -6.96 23.22 -14.53
N LEU A 301 -8.18 23.10 -14.01
CA LEU A 301 -8.78 24.10 -13.11
C LEU A 301 -8.47 23.81 -11.65
N ASP A 302 -7.94 22.62 -11.34
CA ASP A 302 -7.54 22.24 -10.01
C ASP A 302 -6.12 22.73 -9.73
N LYS A 303 -6.03 23.67 -8.78
CA LYS A 303 -4.76 24.26 -8.33
C LYS A 303 -3.76 23.20 -7.86
N ASP A 304 -4.22 22.08 -7.30
CA ASP A 304 -3.34 21.06 -6.75
C ASP A 304 -2.64 20.26 -7.86
N THR A 305 -3.11 20.36 -9.11
CA THR A 305 -2.46 19.75 -10.29
C THR A 305 -1.45 20.68 -10.96
N ALA A 306 -1.34 21.93 -10.52
CA ALA A 306 -0.31 22.84 -11.01
C ALA A 306 1.10 22.28 -10.69
N VAL A 307 2.11 22.71 -11.44
CA VAL A 307 3.50 22.20 -11.28
C VAL A 307 4.06 22.45 -9.87
N ASP A 308 3.56 23.46 -9.19
CA ASP A 308 3.89 23.83 -7.81
C ASP A 308 2.86 23.32 -6.78
N GLY A 309 1.91 22.49 -7.22
CA GLY A 309 0.78 22.01 -6.43
C GLY A 309 -0.08 23.13 -5.87
N GLY A 310 -0.15 24.29 -6.54
CA GLY A 310 -0.94 25.44 -6.12
C GLY A 310 -0.40 26.15 -4.87
N ARG A 311 0.85 25.86 -4.48
CA ARG A 311 1.50 26.40 -3.28
C ARG A 311 2.60 27.43 -3.57
N GLY A 312 2.91 27.70 -4.84
CA GLY A 312 4.06 28.50 -5.25
C GLY A 312 5.36 27.70 -5.24
N LEU A 313 6.27 28.02 -6.16
CA LEU A 313 7.63 27.49 -6.13
C LEU A 313 8.42 28.13 -4.99
N LEU A 314 9.17 27.31 -4.25
CA LEU A 314 10.04 27.79 -3.18
C LEU A 314 11.23 28.56 -3.75
N THR A 315 11.53 29.72 -3.16
CA THR A 315 12.80 30.41 -3.42
C THR A 315 13.95 29.63 -2.81
N LYS A 316 15.18 29.91 -3.27
CA LYS A 316 16.39 29.28 -2.72
C LYS A 316 16.52 29.52 -1.21
N ASP A 317 16.27 30.75 -0.77
CA ASP A 317 16.34 31.12 0.65
C ASP A 317 15.29 30.37 1.49
N GLN A 318 14.06 30.23 0.98
CA GLN A 318 13.02 29.43 1.64
C GLN A 318 13.39 27.95 1.73
N MET A 319 14.04 27.41 0.69
CA MET A 319 14.51 26.03 0.67
C MET A 319 15.64 25.82 1.68
N GLU A 320 16.61 26.74 1.73
CA GLU A 320 17.70 26.72 2.71
C GLU A 320 17.17 26.85 4.14
N GLU A 321 16.23 27.77 4.41
CA GLU A 321 15.61 27.92 5.72
C GLU A 321 14.90 26.63 6.16
N ARG A 322 14.08 26.03 5.27
CA ARG A 322 13.40 24.76 5.55
C ARG A 322 14.37 23.63 5.78
N PHE A 323 15.45 23.57 5.00
CA PHE A 323 16.51 22.58 5.16
C PHE A 323 17.22 22.72 6.51
N MET A 324 17.57 23.95 6.93
CA MET A 324 18.18 24.21 8.23
C MET A 324 17.25 23.84 9.38
N ARG A 325 15.94 24.15 9.28
CA ARG A 325 14.94 23.71 10.26
C ARG A 325 14.83 22.19 10.34
N LEU A 326 14.88 21.50 9.20
CA LEU A 326 14.87 20.04 9.15
C LEU A 326 16.14 19.47 9.81
N GLN A 327 17.32 19.98 9.47
CA GLN A 327 18.58 19.56 10.09
C GLN A 327 18.60 19.77 11.60
N GLY A 328 18.10 20.92 12.08
CA GLY A 328 17.98 21.19 13.51
C GLY A 328 17.10 20.18 14.23
N ARG A 329 15.95 19.81 13.64
CA ARG A 329 15.05 18.79 14.20
C ARG A 329 15.69 17.41 14.23
N VAL A 330 16.30 16.99 13.12
CA VAL A 330 17.02 15.71 13.03
C VAL A 330 18.15 15.64 14.06
N ALA A 331 18.89 16.73 14.26
CA ALA A 331 19.94 16.79 15.27
C ALA A 331 19.39 16.65 16.69
N GLN A 332 18.25 17.29 17.00
CA GLN A 332 17.56 17.14 18.28
C GLN A 332 17.09 15.70 18.50
N GLU A 333 16.43 15.09 17.52
CA GLU A 333 15.98 13.69 17.59
C GLU A 333 17.15 12.73 17.79
N LEU A 334 18.27 12.90 17.08
CA LEU A 334 19.48 12.10 17.27
C LEU A 334 20.07 12.25 18.67
N GLU A 335 20.03 13.46 19.24
CA GLU A 335 20.51 13.69 20.60
C GLU A 335 19.61 13.05 21.65
N GLU A 336 18.29 13.12 21.48
CA GLU A 336 17.30 12.45 22.32
C GLU A 336 17.44 10.93 22.26
N ASP A 337 17.59 10.37 21.05
CA ASP A 337 17.84 8.95 20.84
C ASP A 337 19.15 8.50 21.51
N ARG A 338 20.22 9.30 21.40
CA ARG A 338 21.49 9.03 22.09
C ARG A 338 21.31 9.02 23.61
N LYS A 339 20.56 10.00 24.16
CA LYS A 339 20.23 10.05 25.60
C LYS A 339 19.41 8.83 26.02
N ARG A 340 18.45 8.40 25.20
CA ARG A 340 17.62 7.22 25.45
C ARG A 340 18.45 5.94 25.48
N ARG A 341 19.28 5.70 24.45
CA ARG A 341 20.18 4.53 24.39
C ARG A 341 21.14 4.51 25.58
N TYR A 342 21.71 5.65 25.96
CA TYR A 342 22.57 5.74 27.14
C TYR A 342 21.81 5.40 28.44
N ALA A 343 20.57 5.85 28.58
CA ALA A 343 19.73 5.51 29.73
C ALA A 343 19.34 4.02 29.77
N GLU A 344 19.05 3.42 28.61
CA GLU A 344 18.76 1.99 28.45
C GLU A 344 19.99 1.13 28.79
N GLU A 345 21.17 1.47 28.27
CA GLU A 345 22.42 0.79 28.61
C GLU A 345 22.73 0.88 30.10
N LYS A 346 22.51 2.06 30.72
CA LYS A 346 22.71 2.26 32.15
C LYS A 346 21.73 1.42 32.98
N ARG A 347 20.46 1.32 32.55
CA ARG A 347 19.45 0.46 33.18
C ARG A 347 19.81 -1.02 33.05
N ALA A 348 20.24 -1.47 31.86
CA ALA A 348 20.66 -2.84 31.62
C ALA A 348 21.87 -3.24 32.49
N LYS A 349 22.90 -2.39 32.54
CA LYS A 349 24.07 -2.59 33.43
C LYS A 349 23.69 -2.57 34.91
N GLY A 350 22.74 -1.71 35.31
CA GLY A 350 22.21 -1.66 36.67
C GLY A 350 21.38 -2.89 37.08
N LEU A 351 20.75 -3.57 36.12
CA LEU A 351 20.04 -4.84 36.34
C LEU A 351 21.02 -6.01 36.48
N PHE A 352 22.07 -6.06 35.66
CA PHE A 352 23.11 -7.09 35.73
C PHE A 352 23.93 -7.03 37.02
N GLY A 353 24.12 -5.84 37.60
CA GLY A 353 24.77 -5.67 38.91
C GLY A 353 23.95 -6.12 40.13
N LYS A 354 22.67 -6.48 39.96
CA LYS A 354 21.76 -6.92 41.04
C LYS A 354 21.43 -8.40 41.02
N LEU A 355 22.00 -9.19 40.11
CA LEU A 355 21.88 -10.65 40.13
C LEU A 355 22.80 -11.20 41.24
N PRO A 356 22.27 -11.92 42.26
CA PRO A 356 23.11 -12.51 43.28
C PRO A 356 24.02 -13.57 42.64
N ILE A 357 25.32 -13.42 42.86
CA ILE A 357 26.33 -14.42 42.49
C ILE A 357 26.02 -15.68 43.32
N PHE A 358 25.40 -16.69 42.71
CA PHE A 358 25.32 -18.02 43.30
C PHE A 358 26.73 -18.59 43.32
N ASN A 359 27.37 -18.48 44.48
CA ASN A 359 28.69 -19.03 44.74
C ASN A 359 28.55 -20.56 44.79
N GLN A 360 28.95 -21.24 43.72
CA GLN A 360 29.14 -22.69 43.72
C GLN A 360 30.46 -22.97 44.45
N GLN A 361 30.36 -23.42 45.71
CA GLN A 361 31.45 -24.11 46.39
C GLN A 361 31.03 -25.53 46.76
N ARG A 362 32.01 -26.41 46.60
CA ARG A 362 32.05 -27.86 46.83
C ARG A 362 31.67 -28.28 48.24
#